data_AF-A0A1V2MCZ4-F1
#
_entry.id   AF-A0A1V2MCZ4-F1
#
_cell.length_a   1.000
_cell.length_b   1.000
_cell.length_c   1.000
_cell.angle_alpha   90.00
_cell.angle_beta   90.00
_cell.angle_gamma   90.00
#
_symmetry.space_group_name_H-M   'P 1'
#
loop_
_entity.id
_entity.type
_entity.pdbx_description
1 polymer ?
#
loop_
_entity_poly.entity_id
_entity_poly.type
_entity_poly.pdbx_seq_one_letter_code
_entity_poly.pdbx_strand_id
1 'polypeptide(L)'
;MAFALYRTDLGKINIDYENDVVVSLRKSQQSLNKFKPTKELKSIAFAVYETALGTFRIDYEDDIVVYLRNLREQPCEFGVKTKFTDSVFYQLDEYFNGVRSYFDFKYELRGTEFQKKVWKTLCTIPYGETCTYKEIAKSVGNKKASHAVGLANSKNPILIVIPCHRVIGSKGDLVGYAG
;
A
#
# COMPACT_ATOMS: atom_id res chain seq x y z
N MET A 1 -42.66 29.11 15.37
CA MET A 1 -43.04 30.09 14.31
C MET A 1 -42.98 29.39 12.96
N ALA A 2 -44.16 29.16 12.34
CA ALA A 2 -44.52 28.75 10.95
C ALA A 2 -43.69 27.62 10.26
N PHE A 3 -44.17 26.45 9.84
CA PHE A 3 -45.47 25.91 9.37
C PHE A 3 -46.09 26.55 8.11
N ALA A 4 -46.41 25.69 7.12
CA ALA A 4 -47.12 25.86 5.83
C ALA A 4 -46.26 26.48 4.71
N LEU A 5 -46.17 25.94 3.49
CA LEU A 5 -47.19 25.44 2.54
C LEU A 5 -46.53 24.27 1.76
N TYR A 6 -47.15 23.10 1.56
CA TYR A 6 -48.16 22.83 0.55
C TYR A 6 -49.01 21.63 1.00
N ARG A 7 -50.34 21.81 1.03
CA ARG A 7 -51.32 20.72 0.95
C ARG A 7 -52.22 21.02 -0.23
N THR A 8 -52.35 20.07 -1.14
CA THR A 8 -53.62 19.78 -1.83
C THR A 8 -53.76 18.27 -1.93
N ASP A 9 -54.95 17.83 -1.54
CA ASP A 9 -55.41 16.48 -1.22
C ASP A 9 -55.22 15.43 -2.31
N LEU A 10 -55.07 14.17 -1.88
CA LEU A 10 -56.00 13.08 -2.19
C LEU A 10 -55.74 11.88 -1.26
N GLY A 11 -56.76 11.52 -0.47
CA GLY A 11 -57.13 10.11 -0.22
C GLY A 11 -56.36 9.27 0.79
N LYS A 12 -56.95 9.12 1.97
CA LYS A 12 -56.79 8.06 3.00
C LYS A 12 -55.98 6.81 2.58
N ILE A 13 -54.81 6.62 3.20
CA ILE A 13 -54.33 5.29 3.62
C ILE A 13 -53.69 5.47 5.00
N ASN A 14 -54.33 4.94 6.04
CA ASN A 14 -53.76 4.88 7.38
C ASN A 14 -52.81 3.69 7.40
N ILE A 15 -51.54 3.92 7.05
CA ILE A 15 -50.47 2.94 7.18
C ILE A 15 -49.68 3.36 8.41
N ASP A 16 -49.59 2.49 9.42
CA ASP A 16 -48.86 2.68 10.67
C ASP A 16 -47.34 2.76 10.43
N TYR A 17 -46.89 3.80 9.73
CA TYR A 17 -45.50 4.04 9.33
C TYR A 17 -44.54 4.08 10.53
N GLU A 18 -45.00 4.50 11.71
CA GLU A 18 -44.15 4.56 12.90
C GLU A 18 -43.80 3.16 13.45
N ASN A 19 -44.72 2.19 13.39
CA ASN A 19 -44.45 0.84 13.90
C ASN A 19 -43.51 0.06 12.97
N ASP A 20 -43.65 0.20 11.66
CA ASP A 20 -42.78 -0.47 10.69
C ASP A 20 -41.35 0.08 10.71
N VAL A 21 -41.18 1.39 10.92
CA VAL A 21 -39.86 2.01 11.08
C VAL A 21 -39.20 1.55 12.38
N VAL A 22 -39.94 1.49 13.49
CA VAL A 22 -39.39 1.04 14.78
C VAL A 22 -39.02 -0.45 14.76
N VAL A 23 -39.82 -1.30 14.10
CA VAL A 23 -39.51 -2.74 13.94
C VAL A 23 -38.33 -2.95 12.99
N SER A 24 -38.22 -2.17 11.90
CA SER A 24 -37.08 -2.18 10.99
C SER A 24 -35.77 -1.74 11.66
N LEU A 25 -35.82 -0.67 12.47
CA LEU A 25 -34.68 -0.18 13.25
C LEU A 25 -34.25 -1.17 14.35
N ARG A 26 -35.19 -1.87 15.00
CA ARG A 26 -34.85 -2.92 15.97
C ARG A 26 -34.21 -4.13 15.30
N LYS A 27 -34.68 -4.55 14.12
CA LYS A 27 -34.07 -5.64 13.33
C LYS A 27 -32.68 -5.27 12.80
N SER A 28 -32.45 -4.00 12.44
CA SER A 28 -31.12 -3.52 12.01
C SER A 28 -30.14 -3.38 13.19
N GLN A 29 -30.59 -2.93 14.37
CA GLN A 29 -29.73 -2.93 15.57
C GLN A 29 -29.39 -4.35 16.06
N GLN A 30 -30.32 -5.30 15.92
CA GLN A 30 -30.08 -6.71 16.29
C GLN A 30 -29.15 -7.43 15.29
N SER A 31 -29.04 -6.96 14.04
CA SER A 31 -28.05 -7.45 13.06
C SER A 31 -26.69 -6.76 13.20
N LEU A 32 -26.65 -5.49 13.60
CA LEU A 32 -25.42 -4.76 13.95
C LEU A 32 -24.73 -5.34 15.18
N ASN A 33 -25.49 -5.79 16.19
CA ASN A 33 -24.93 -6.44 17.40
C ASN A 33 -24.39 -7.87 17.16
N LYS A 34 -24.48 -8.41 15.93
CA LYS A 34 -23.83 -9.67 15.55
C LYS A 34 -22.45 -9.50 14.91
N PHE A 35 -21.98 -8.27 14.74
CA PHE A 35 -20.65 -8.00 14.24
C PHE A 35 -19.65 -8.08 15.40
N LYS A 36 -19.00 -9.24 15.58
CA LYS A 36 -17.77 -9.30 16.38
C LYS A 36 -16.74 -8.41 15.66
N PRO A 37 -16.14 -7.41 16.33
CA PRO A 37 -15.14 -6.56 15.71
C PRO A 37 -13.96 -7.45 15.28
N THR A 38 -13.87 -7.67 13.97
CA THR A 38 -12.84 -8.51 13.38
C THR A 38 -11.61 -7.64 13.20
N LYS A 39 -10.66 -7.75 14.13
CA LYS A 39 -9.33 -7.12 14.14
C LYS A 39 -9.36 -5.59 14.22
N GLU A 40 -8.74 -5.06 15.27
CA GLU A 40 -8.47 -3.63 15.43
C GLU A 40 -7.80 -3.08 14.16
N LEU A 41 -8.46 -2.15 13.46
CA LEU A 41 -7.92 -1.50 12.27
C LEU A 41 -6.78 -0.57 12.72
N LYS A 42 -5.54 -1.06 12.68
CA LYS A 42 -4.36 -0.22 12.91
C LYS A 42 -4.32 0.88 11.85
N SER A 43 -4.26 2.13 12.28
CA SER A 43 -4.13 3.28 11.37
C SER A 43 -2.70 3.37 10.84
N ILE A 44 -2.54 3.34 9.51
CA ILE A 44 -1.26 3.62 8.86
C ILE A 44 -0.94 5.11 9.03
N ALA A 45 0.18 5.42 9.68
CA ALA A 45 0.78 6.75 9.70
C ALA A 45 1.77 6.90 8.55
N PHE A 46 2.22 8.13 8.26
CA PHE A 46 3.25 8.35 7.25
C PHE A 46 4.18 9.49 7.65
N ALA A 47 5.36 9.50 7.04
CA ALA A 47 6.37 10.55 7.15
C ALA A 47 6.99 10.81 5.78
N VAL A 48 7.31 12.06 5.47
CA VAL A 48 7.95 12.47 4.22
C VAL A 48 9.34 13.03 4.49
N TYR A 49 10.29 12.59 3.67
CA TYR A 49 11.69 12.99 3.72
C TYR A 49 12.18 13.37 2.34
N GLU A 50 13.12 14.30 2.30
CA GLU A 50 13.80 14.72 1.07
C GLU A 50 15.20 14.12 1.03
N THR A 51 15.61 13.63 -0.13
CA THR A 51 16.95 13.07 -0.40
C THR A 51 17.53 13.73 -1.65
N ALA A 52 18.82 13.51 -1.90
CA ALA A 52 19.44 13.93 -3.16
C ALA A 52 18.79 13.31 -4.42
N LEU A 53 18.08 12.19 -4.28
CA LEU A 53 17.40 11.48 -5.37
C LEU A 53 15.88 11.73 -5.40
N GLY A 54 15.40 12.72 -4.64
CA GLY A 54 14.00 13.15 -4.60
C GLY A 54 13.32 12.90 -3.27
N THR A 55 12.00 13.09 -3.26
CA THR A 55 11.18 13.05 -2.06
C THR A 55 10.64 11.64 -1.84
N PHE A 56 10.80 11.10 -0.64
CA PHE A 56 10.33 9.77 -0.27
C PHE A 56 9.29 9.85 0.83
N ARG A 57 8.21 9.09 0.66
CA ARG A 57 7.17 8.87 1.66
C ARG A 57 7.30 7.48 2.25
N ILE A 58 7.36 7.42 3.56
CA ILE A 58 7.40 6.22 4.38
C ILE A 58 6.03 6.08 5.05
N ASP A 59 5.24 5.08 4.68
CA ASP A 59 4.00 4.74 5.35
C ASP A 59 4.25 3.56 6.29
N TYR A 60 3.82 3.68 7.54
CA TYR A 60 4.21 2.76 8.61
C TYR A 60 3.07 2.49 9.61
N GLU A 61 3.14 1.32 10.25
CA GLU A 61 2.31 0.95 11.40
C GLU A 61 3.25 0.54 12.54
N ASP A 62 3.15 1.20 13.69
CA ASP A 62 4.12 1.08 14.78
C ASP A 62 5.56 1.31 14.25
N ASP A 63 6.43 0.31 14.34
CA ASP A 63 7.80 0.33 13.80
C ASP A 63 7.97 -0.64 12.62
N ILE A 64 6.98 -0.69 11.72
CA ILE A 64 6.98 -1.54 10.52
C ILE A 64 6.67 -0.69 9.29
N VAL A 65 7.57 -0.69 8.30
CA VAL A 65 7.32 -0.06 7.00
C VAL A 65 6.31 -0.89 6.20
N VAL A 66 5.25 -0.24 5.72
CA VAL A 66 4.22 -0.85 4.86
C VAL A 66 4.37 -0.40 3.42
N TYR A 67 4.67 0.90 3.20
CA TYR A 67 4.97 1.45 1.89
C TYR A 67 6.18 2.36 1.95
N LEU A 68 7.00 2.32 0.89
CA LEU A 68 8.09 3.25 0.67
C LEU A 68 8.02 3.70 -0.78
N ARG A 69 7.67 4.97 -0.99
CA ARG A 69 7.34 5.52 -2.32
C ARG A 69 8.19 6.74 -2.59
N ASN A 70 8.63 6.88 -3.84
CA ASN A 70 9.13 8.15 -4.34
C ASN A 70 7.91 9.00 -4.74
N LEU A 71 7.82 10.22 -4.19
CA LEU A 71 6.80 11.18 -4.55
C LEU A 71 7.27 11.98 -5.76
N ARG A 72 6.52 11.89 -6.86
CA ARG A 72 6.79 12.65 -8.08
C ARG A 72 6.36 14.11 -8.01
N GLU A 73 5.38 14.38 -7.16
CA GLU A 73 4.82 15.71 -6.93
C GLU A 73 5.16 16.19 -5.53
N GLN A 74 5.20 17.50 -5.36
CA GLN A 74 5.49 18.10 -4.06
C GLN A 74 4.38 17.74 -3.07
N PRO A 75 4.72 17.21 -1.88
CA PRO A 75 3.72 16.84 -0.88
C PRO A 75 3.00 18.10 -0.36
N CYS A 76 1.69 18.01 -0.21
CA CYS A 76 0.92 19.00 0.55
C CYS A 76 1.05 18.80 2.07
N GLU A 77 1.45 17.61 2.52
CA GLU A 77 1.61 17.23 3.92
C GLU A 77 2.86 16.36 4.12
N PHE A 78 3.56 16.56 5.24
CA PHE A 78 4.80 15.83 5.55
C PHE A 78 4.61 14.66 6.53
N GLY A 79 3.41 14.53 7.11
CA GLY A 79 3.12 13.47 8.08
C GLY A 79 3.85 13.63 9.42
N VAL A 80 4.03 12.54 10.15
CA VAL A 80 4.62 12.49 11.50
C VAL A 80 5.93 11.74 11.45
N LYS A 81 7.04 12.44 11.74
CA LYS A 81 8.36 11.81 11.87
C LYS A 81 8.52 11.18 13.25
N THR A 82 9.14 10.02 13.29
CA THR A 82 9.49 9.29 14.52
C THR A 82 10.95 8.84 14.46
N LYS A 83 11.50 8.40 15.60
CA LYS A 83 12.84 7.80 15.64
C LYS A 83 12.97 6.62 14.67
N PHE A 84 11.90 5.86 14.48
CA PHE A 84 11.88 4.75 13.52
C PHE A 84 11.97 5.23 12.08
N THR A 85 11.13 6.19 11.67
CA THR A 85 11.15 6.70 10.29
C THR A 85 12.43 7.49 10.00
N ASP A 86 13.00 8.16 10.99
CA ASP A 86 14.31 8.81 10.88
C ASP A 86 15.40 7.77 10.62
N SER A 87 15.40 6.65 11.38
CA SER A 87 16.33 5.53 11.13
C SER A 87 16.17 4.95 9.72
N VAL A 88 14.94 4.74 9.24
CA VAL A 88 14.68 4.26 7.87
C VAL A 88 15.25 5.25 6.85
N PHE A 89 15.00 6.55 7.04
CA PHE A 89 15.52 7.60 6.17
C PHE A 89 17.05 7.63 6.13
N TYR A 90 17.72 7.57 7.29
CA TYR A 90 19.18 7.55 7.35
C TYR A 90 19.77 6.37 6.58
N GLN A 91 19.17 5.18 6.69
CA GLN A 91 19.63 4.03 5.92
C GLN A 91 19.43 4.22 4.41
N LEU A 92 18.34 4.87 3.98
CA LEU A 92 18.13 5.21 2.57
C LEU A 92 19.19 6.19 2.07
N ASP A 93 19.47 7.23 2.85
CA ASP A 93 20.48 8.23 2.51
C ASP A 93 21.90 7.60 2.44
N GLU A 94 22.28 6.77 3.41
CA GLU A 94 23.53 6.00 3.36
C GLU A 94 23.60 5.09 2.12
N TYR A 95 22.49 4.46 1.75
CA TYR A 95 22.42 3.60 0.56
C TYR A 95 22.62 4.41 -0.72
N PHE A 96 21.98 5.58 -0.83
CA PHE A 96 22.13 6.46 -2.00
C PHE A 96 23.54 7.05 -2.11
N ASN A 97 24.22 7.26 -0.98
CA ASN A 97 25.61 7.70 -0.94
C ASN A 97 26.62 6.55 -1.05
N GLY A 98 26.17 5.30 -1.24
CA GLY A 98 27.04 4.13 -1.39
C GLY A 98 27.77 3.69 -0.12
N VAL A 99 27.38 4.23 1.04
CA VAL A 99 27.93 3.86 2.36
C VAL A 99 27.35 2.53 2.86
N ARG A 100 26.11 2.23 2.45
CA ARG A 100 25.35 1.04 2.87
C ARG A 100 24.89 0.22 1.67
N SER A 101 24.92 -1.10 1.82
CA SER A 101 24.45 -2.05 0.79
C SER A 101 23.23 -2.89 1.23
N TYR A 102 22.81 -2.81 2.49
CA TYR A 102 21.67 -3.56 3.04
C TYR A 102 20.84 -2.73 4.04
N PHE A 103 19.55 -3.04 4.14
CA PHE A 103 18.61 -2.39 5.06
C PHE A 103 18.36 -3.25 6.29
N ASP A 104 18.32 -2.62 7.45
CA ASP A 104 18.07 -3.23 8.75
C ASP A 104 16.90 -2.51 9.45
N PHE A 105 15.70 -2.78 8.95
CA PHE A 105 14.45 -2.38 9.58
C PHE A 105 13.33 -3.34 9.18
N LYS A 106 12.26 -3.38 9.98
CA LYS A 106 11.12 -4.24 9.75
C LYS A 106 10.22 -3.67 8.67
N TYR A 107 9.73 -4.55 7.79
CA TYR A 107 8.73 -4.20 6.79
C TYR A 107 7.73 -5.34 6.58
N GLU A 108 6.55 -5.00 6.08
CA GLU A 108 5.48 -5.95 5.73
C GLU A 108 5.08 -5.80 4.26
N LEU A 109 5.10 -6.90 3.51
CA LEU A 109 4.66 -6.92 2.11
C LEU A 109 3.17 -7.24 2.00
N ARG A 110 2.37 -6.25 1.60
CA ARG A 110 0.92 -6.38 1.37
C ARG A 110 0.62 -6.52 -0.13
N GLY A 111 0.20 -7.72 -0.53
CA GLY A 111 -0.10 -8.06 -1.92
C GLY A 111 -0.60 -9.49 -2.09
N THR A 112 -0.83 -9.93 -3.33
CA THR A 112 -1.19 -11.31 -3.63
C THR A 112 -0.02 -12.26 -3.31
N GLU A 113 -0.32 -13.55 -3.12
CA GLU A 113 0.73 -14.55 -2.86
C GLU A 113 1.77 -14.63 -3.99
N PHE A 114 1.33 -14.46 -5.24
CA PHE A 114 2.25 -14.37 -6.38
C PHE A 114 3.15 -13.14 -6.30
N GLN A 115 2.58 -11.96 -6.01
CA GLN A 115 3.36 -10.73 -5.84
C GLN A 115 4.40 -10.86 -4.71
N LYS A 116 3.98 -11.33 -3.52
CA LYS A 116 4.88 -11.57 -2.40
C LYS A 116 6.00 -12.54 -2.75
N LYS A 117 5.69 -13.62 -3.51
CA LYS A 117 6.71 -14.57 -3.98
C LYS A 117 7.73 -13.90 -4.91
N VAL A 118 7.26 -13.08 -5.85
CA VAL A 118 8.14 -12.30 -6.73
C VAL A 118 9.02 -11.36 -5.89
N TRP A 119 8.44 -10.52 -5.04
CA TRP A 119 9.18 -9.54 -4.23
C TRP A 119 10.22 -10.18 -3.31
N LYS A 120 9.89 -11.31 -2.67
CA LYS A 120 10.85 -12.10 -1.89
C LYS A 120 12.01 -12.62 -2.74
N THR A 121 11.73 -13.01 -3.98
CA THR A 121 12.78 -13.44 -4.93
C THR A 121 13.65 -12.27 -5.36
N LEU A 122 13.10 -11.06 -5.51
CA LEU A 122 13.91 -9.86 -5.81
C LEU A 122 14.94 -9.59 -4.72
N CYS A 123 14.59 -9.79 -3.45
CA CYS A 123 15.51 -9.61 -2.33
C CYS A 123 16.73 -10.54 -2.35
N THR A 124 16.74 -11.59 -3.19
CA THR A 124 17.92 -12.46 -3.34
C THR A 124 18.94 -11.91 -4.32
N ILE A 125 18.63 -10.82 -5.04
CA ILE A 125 19.55 -10.17 -5.98
C ILE A 125 20.54 -9.32 -5.16
N PRO A 126 21.85 -9.60 -5.19
CA PRO A 126 22.85 -8.82 -4.44
C PRO A 126 22.89 -7.34 -4.84
N TYR A 127 23.46 -6.51 -3.97
CA TYR A 127 23.76 -5.12 -4.30
C TYR A 127 24.77 -5.04 -5.44
N GLY A 128 24.54 -4.15 -6.41
CA GLY A 128 25.40 -3.98 -7.59
C GLY A 128 25.20 -5.04 -8.68
N GLU A 129 24.37 -6.05 -8.45
CA GLU A 129 24.04 -7.07 -9.45
C GLU A 129 22.67 -6.82 -10.10
N THR A 130 22.49 -7.39 -11.28
CA THR A 130 21.21 -7.36 -12.01
C THR A 130 20.82 -8.77 -12.44
N CYS A 131 19.52 -8.97 -12.66
CA CYS A 131 18.99 -10.19 -13.26
C CYS A 131 17.91 -9.86 -14.28
N THR A 132 17.50 -10.85 -15.06
CA THR A 132 16.44 -10.71 -16.05
C THR A 132 15.08 -11.13 -15.49
N TYR A 133 14.00 -10.58 -16.06
CA TYR A 133 12.64 -11.04 -15.77
C TYR A 133 12.45 -12.56 -15.96
N LYS A 134 13.19 -13.16 -16.89
CA LYS A 134 13.17 -14.61 -17.18
C LYS A 134 13.79 -15.43 -16.04
N GLU A 135 14.86 -14.94 -15.43
CA GLU A 135 15.52 -15.62 -14.29
C GLU A 135 14.65 -15.57 -13.04
N ILE A 136 14.00 -14.43 -12.77
CA ILE A 136 13.00 -14.35 -11.71
C ILE A 136 11.82 -15.28 -11.99
N ALA A 137 11.30 -15.29 -13.23
CA ALA A 137 10.22 -16.18 -13.64
C ALA A 137 10.58 -17.67 -13.42
N LYS A 138 11.82 -18.07 -13.75
CA LYS A 138 12.33 -19.41 -13.46
C LYS A 138 12.37 -19.68 -11.95
N SER A 139 12.86 -18.74 -11.15
CA SER A 139 13.01 -18.87 -9.69
C SER A 139 11.66 -18.95 -8.97
N VAL A 140 10.62 -18.26 -9.47
CA VAL A 140 9.25 -18.39 -8.93
C VAL A 140 8.52 -19.66 -9.41
N GLY A 141 9.17 -20.50 -10.21
CA GLY A 141 8.67 -21.81 -10.64
C GLY A 141 7.92 -21.82 -11.98
N ASN A 142 7.93 -20.71 -12.74
CA ASN A 142 7.29 -20.67 -14.05
C ASN A 142 8.10 -19.81 -15.04
N LYS A 143 8.96 -20.46 -15.83
CA LYS A 143 9.82 -19.81 -16.85
C LYS A 143 9.07 -19.01 -17.92
N LYS A 144 7.75 -19.21 -18.08
CA LYS A 144 6.91 -18.46 -19.04
C LYS A 144 6.23 -17.24 -18.40
N ALA A 145 6.40 -17.02 -17.10
CA ALA A 145 5.72 -15.97 -16.36
C ALA A 145 6.42 -14.59 -16.38
N SER A 146 7.39 -14.35 -17.28
CA SER A 146 8.16 -13.09 -17.29
C SER A 146 7.29 -11.83 -17.34
N HIS A 147 6.19 -11.84 -18.12
CA HIS A 147 5.24 -10.72 -18.17
C HIS A 147 4.52 -10.52 -16.82
N ALA A 148 4.04 -11.60 -16.20
CA ALA A 148 3.41 -11.54 -14.88
C ALA A 148 4.39 -11.06 -13.79
N VAL A 149 5.65 -11.49 -13.87
CA VAL A 149 6.73 -10.97 -13.01
C VAL A 149 6.92 -9.47 -13.24
N GLY A 150 6.94 -8.99 -14.49
CA GLY A 150 7.00 -7.56 -14.79
C GLY A 150 5.86 -6.76 -14.15
N LEU A 151 4.63 -7.25 -14.24
CA LEU A 151 3.46 -6.65 -13.59
C LEU A 151 3.53 -6.69 -12.05
N ALA A 152 4.15 -7.71 -11.46
CA ALA A 152 4.38 -7.76 -10.03
C ALA A 152 5.51 -6.81 -9.59
N ASN A 153 6.57 -6.69 -10.41
CA ASN A 153 7.71 -5.80 -10.20
C ASN A 153 7.28 -4.33 -10.18
N SER A 154 6.43 -3.90 -11.12
CA SER A 154 5.92 -2.53 -11.18
C SER A 154 4.97 -2.16 -10.05
N LYS A 155 4.45 -3.16 -9.31
CA LYS A 155 3.56 -2.99 -8.15
C LYS A 155 4.29 -3.11 -6.82
N ASN A 156 5.63 -3.05 -6.82
CA ASN A 156 6.42 -3.11 -5.60
C ASN A 156 6.01 -1.98 -4.62
N PRO A 157 5.51 -2.30 -3.42
CA PRO A 157 5.07 -1.30 -2.45
C PRO A 157 6.21 -0.60 -1.70
N ILE A 158 7.42 -1.20 -1.69
CA ILE A 158 8.56 -0.73 -0.90
C ILE A 158 9.76 -0.56 -1.84
N LEU A 159 9.82 0.57 -2.52
CA LEU A 159 10.86 0.89 -3.50
C LEU A 159 12.25 0.91 -2.87
N ILE A 160 13.28 0.69 -3.69
CA ILE A 160 14.71 0.62 -3.31
C ILE A 160 15.05 -0.60 -2.43
N VAL A 161 14.34 -0.79 -1.32
CA VAL A 161 14.53 -1.88 -0.35
C VAL A 161 14.19 -3.23 -0.96
N ILE A 162 13.02 -3.33 -1.62
CA ILE A 162 12.74 -4.44 -2.52
C ILE A 162 13.32 -4.03 -3.88
N PRO A 163 14.37 -4.71 -4.38
CA PRO A 163 15.23 -4.15 -5.42
C PRO A 163 14.65 -4.38 -6.84
N CYS A 164 13.45 -3.84 -7.10
CA CYS A 164 12.79 -3.93 -8.40
C CYS A 164 13.57 -3.26 -9.54
N HIS A 165 14.45 -2.30 -9.22
CA HIS A 165 15.35 -1.62 -10.15
C HIS A 165 16.52 -2.51 -10.64
N ARG A 166 16.75 -3.67 -10.02
CA ARG A 166 17.79 -4.62 -10.42
C ARG A 166 17.31 -5.64 -11.46
N VAL A 167 16.08 -5.54 -11.93
CA VAL A 167 15.50 -6.43 -12.94
C VAL A 167 15.45 -5.75 -14.29
N ILE A 168 16.07 -6.36 -15.30
CA ILE A 168 16.20 -5.82 -16.66
C ILE A 168 15.60 -6.75 -17.72
N GLY A 169 15.38 -6.21 -18.92
CA GLY A 169 14.99 -7.01 -20.08
C GLY A 169 16.09 -7.97 -20.52
N SER A 170 15.72 -9.07 -21.19
CA SER A 170 16.69 -10.08 -21.65
C SER A 170 17.66 -9.60 -22.74
N LYS A 171 17.47 -8.39 -23.28
CA LYS A 171 18.37 -7.74 -24.24
C LYS A 171 19.27 -6.68 -23.61
N GLY A 172 19.26 -6.54 -22.28
CA GLY A 172 19.96 -5.47 -21.57
C GLY A 172 19.19 -4.14 -21.52
N ASP A 173 18.04 -4.04 -22.19
CA ASP A 173 17.21 -2.85 -22.16
C ASP A 173 16.59 -2.64 -20.76
N LEU A 174 16.63 -1.39 -20.29
CA LEU A 174 15.82 -0.93 -19.15
C LEU A 174 14.34 -0.89 -19.58
N VAL A 175 13.63 -1.99 -19.37
CA VAL A 175 12.18 -2.08 -19.59
C VAL A 175 11.45 -2.27 -18.27
N GLY A 176 10.45 -1.42 -18.01
CA GLY A 176 9.49 -1.63 -16.92
C GLY A 176 9.86 -1.05 -15.54
N TYR A 177 10.79 -0.10 -15.46
CA TYR A 177 10.94 0.69 -14.23
C TYR A 177 9.78 1.68 -14.12
N ALA A 178 8.91 1.47 -13.13
CA ALA A 178 7.93 2.45 -12.69
C ALA A 178 8.56 3.28 -11.57
N GLY A 179 9.49 4.18 -11.93
CA GLY A 179 9.92 5.28 -11.06
C GLY A 179 8.92 6.41 -11.19
#